data_AF-A0A6G1L9D6-F1
#
_entry.id   AF-A0A6G1L9D6-F1
#
_cell.length_a   1.000
_cell.length_b   1.000
_cell.length_c   1.000
_cell.angle_alpha   90.00
_cell.angle_beta   90.00
_cell.angle_gamma   90.00
#
_symmetry.space_group_name_H-M   'P 1'
#
loop_
_entity.id
_entity.type
_entity.pdbx_description
1 polymer ?
#
loop_
_entity_poly.entity_id
_entity_poly.type
_entity_poly.pdbx_seq_one_letter_code
_entity_poly.pdbx_strand_id
1 'polypeptide(L)'
;MGKKVLLSIGGATSTGSFASDVEAEQFANTLWSLFGGNPSDNATTLPLRPFGPQIVLDGFDIDVEDKNTTGWTAFASAMRSLYSTDTSKTYYLSAAPQCPIPDASIPQDTMALCDFVWIQFYDNPSCNVGSSGFLSSFAAWSNLLRNNSNIGTPRLFFGGLALDSGSGYISGGDFVNNVTAAKALPNLGNFGGTMLWDGSAAFANIDGTAQNYLQYAKAAAQGNGTT
;
A
#
# COMPACT_ATOMS: atom_id res chain seq x y z
N MET A 1 18.53 -6.93 7.77
CA MET A 1 17.16 -7.24 8.26
C MET A 1 16.14 -7.51 7.14
N GLY A 2 16.51 -7.57 5.85
CA GLY A 2 15.65 -8.09 4.77
C GLY A 2 14.30 -7.38 4.57
N LYS A 3 14.12 -6.19 5.14
CA LYS A 3 12.88 -5.40 5.03
C LYS A 3 12.91 -4.59 3.75
N LYS A 4 11.73 -4.39 3.16
CA LYS A 4 11.54 -3.51 2.01
C LYS A 4 11.10 -2.14 2.50
N VAL A 5 11.70 -1.09 1.93
CA VAL A 5 11.38 0.31 2.26
C VAL A 5 10.92 1.02 1.00
N LEU A 6 9.66 1.43 0.98
CA LEU A 6 9.04 2.19 -0.10
C LEU A 6 8.84 3.63 0.36
N LEU A 7 8.97 4.58 -0.57
CA LEU A 7 8.56 5.97 -0.32
C LEU A 7 7.10 6.13 -0.73
N SER A 8 6.24 6.49 0.22
CA SER A 8 4.83 6.79 -0.05
C SER A 8 4.64 8.22 -0.53
N ILE A 9 3.73 8.38 -1.49
CA ILE A 9 3.42 9.62 -2.20
C ILE A 9 1.95 9.92 -1.95
N GLY A 10 1.69 11.13 -1.44
CA GLY A 10 0.35 11.56 -1.07
C GLY A 10 0.18 11.69 0.44
N GLY A 11 -0.77 10.95 0.99
CA GLY A 11 -1.32 11.05 2.32
C GLY A 11 -2.52 12.01 2.38
N ALA A 12 -3.34 11.86 3.42
CA ALA A 12 -4.56 12.63 3.67
C ALA A 12 -4.44 14.16 3.59
N THR A 13 -3.25 14.73 3.79
CA THR A 13 -3.01 16.18 3.74
C THR A 13 -2.25 16.65 2.50
N SER A 14 -1.98 15.76 1.54
CA SER A 14 -1.32 16.13 0.29
C SER A 14 -2.20 17.09 -0.52
N THR A 15 -1.57 18.09 -1.12
CA THR A 15 -2.22 19.03 -2.03
C THR A 15 -1.67 18.94 -3.45
N GLY A 16 -0.76 17.99 -3.72
CA GLY A 16 -0.15 17.81 -5.02
C GLY A 16 -1.03 16.94 -5.93
N SER A 17 -1.23 17.37 -7.17
CA SER A 17 -1.95 16.63 -8.21
C SER A 17 -1.28 16.85 -9.57
N PHE A 18 -1.43 15.91 -10.50
CA PHE A 18 -0.96 16.09 -11.87
C PHE A 18 -1.99 16.83 -12.73
N ALA A 19 -1.54 17.74 -13.59
CA ALA A 19 -2.36 18.36 -14.62
C ALA A 19 -2.41 17.51 -15.90
N SER A 20 -1.49 16.57 -16.09
CA SER A 20 -1.43 15.70 -17.28
C SER A 20 -0.61 14.43 -17.05
N ASP A 21 -0.76 13.45 -17.93
CA ASP A 21 0.07 12.24 -17.96
C ASP A 21 1.56 12.56 -18.18
N VAL A 22 1.87 13.59 -19.00
CA VAL A 22 3.25 14.03 -19.24
C VAL A 22 3.91 14.52 -17.96
N GLU A 23 3.18 15.29 -17.15
CA GLU A 23 3.67 15.75 -15.85
C GLU A 23 3.89 14.57 -14.89
N ALA A 24 2.98 13.59 -14.89
CA ALA A 24 3.09 12.39 -14.08
C ALA A 24 4.32 11.54 -14.46
N GLU A 25 4.62 11.41 -15.75
CA GLU A 25 5.83 10.74 -16.25
C GLU A 25 7.12 11.49 -15.84
N GLN A 26 7.12 12.82 -15.93
CA GLN A 26 8.25 13.65 -15.48
C GLN A 26 8.49 13.52 -13.97
N PHE A 27 7.41 13.46 -13.20
CA PHE A 27 7.48 13.23 -11.76
C PHE A 27 8.05 11.84 -11.43
N ALA A 28 7.66 10.79 -12.17
CA ALA A 28 8.24 9.46 -12.01
C ALA A 28 9.77 9.45 -12.23
N ASN A 29 10.24 10.11 -13.30
CA ASN A 29 11.67 10.26 -13.57
C ASN A 29 12.41 11.03 -12.45
N THR A 30 11.76 12.05 -11.90
CA THR A 30 12.30 12.85 -10.79
C THR A 30 12.47 12.00 -9.54
N LEU A 31 11.42 11.27 -9.13
CA LEU A 31 11.49 10.37 -7.97
C LEU A 31 12.52 9.26 -8.17
N TRP A 32 12.57 8.67 -9.35
CA TRP A 32 13.57 7.65 -9.67
C TRP A 32 15.00 8.18 -9.53
N SER A 33 15.27 9.40 -10.03
CA SER A 33 16.60 10.01 -9.95
C SER A 33 17.01 10.41 -8.51
N LEU A 34 16.04 10.73 -7.65
CA LEU A 34 16.28 11.19 -6.27
C LEU A 34 16.31 10.05 -5.25
N PHE A 35 15.52 9.00 -5.44
CA PHE A 35 15.28 7.96 -4.44
C PHE A 35 15.49 6.52 -4.94
N GLY A 36 15.30 6.30 -6.24
CA GLY A 36 15.56 5.03 -6.92
C GLY A 36 16.89 5.06 -7.68
N GLY A 37 16.98 4.24 -8.73
CA GLY A 37 18.05 4.24 -9.73
C GLY A 37 19.45 3.93 -9.18
N ASN A 38 20.38 3.61 -10.09
CA ASN A 38 21.78 3.58 -9.69
C ASN A 38 22.25 5.03 -9.48
N PRO A 39 22.77 5.40 -8.29
CA PRO A 39 23.21 6.77 -8.03
C PRO A 39 24.30 7.26 -9.01
N SER A 40 25.03 6.32 -9.64
CA SER A 40 26.07 6.62 -10.64
C SER A 40 25.51 7.10 -11.98
N ASP A 41 24.22 6.90 -12.25
CA ASP A 41 23.60 7.25 -13.54
C ASP A 41 23.38 8.75 -13.70
N ASN A 42 23.37 9.52 -12.60
CA ASN A 42 23.09 10.96 -12.64
C ASN A 42 23.88 11.76 -11.60
N ALA A 43 25.04 12.26 -12.02
CA ALA A 43 25.90 13.11 -11.19
C ALA A 43 25.23 14.43 -10.75
N THR A 44 24.24 14.92 -11.50
CA THR A 44 23.52 16.16 -11.21
C THR A 44 22.53 15.98 -10.05
N THR A 45 21.86 14.83 -9.96
CA THR A 45 20.90 14.55 -8.87
C THR A 45 21.55 13.91 -7.66
N LEU A 46 22.75 13.32 -7.79
CA LEU A 46 23.50 12.71 -6.70
C LEU A 46 23.60 13.59 -5.42
N PRO A 47 23.97 14.89 -5.48
CA PRO A 47 24.02 15.74 -4.29
C PRO A 47 22.64 16.13 -3.74
N LEU A 48 21.56 15.91 -4.51
CA LEU A 48 20.19 16.25 -4.13
C LEU A 48 19.44 15.08 -3.50
N ARG A 49 20.02 13.87 -3.46
CA ARG A 49 19.38 12.67 -2.92
C ARG A 49 19.10 12.84 -1.42
N PRO A 50 17.83 12.90 -0.98
CA PRO A 50 17.51 13.30 0.40
C PRO A 50 17.99 12.33 1.48
N PHE A 51 18.08 11.03 1.16
CA PHE A 51 18.57 10.01 2.08
C PHE A 51 20.08 9.74 1.94
N GLY A 52 20.78 10.63 1.23
CA GLY A 52 22.19 10.49 0.94
C GLY A 52 22.48 9.71 -0.34
N PRO A 53 23.73 9.79 -0.83
CA PRO A 53 24.10 9.35 -2.17
C PRO A 53 24.11 7.83 -2.36
N GLN A 54 24.09 7.04 -1.27
CA GLN A 54 24.19 5.58 -1.31
C GLN A 54 22.86 4.87 -1.07
N ILE A 55 21.81 5.60 -0.66
CA ILE A 55 20.53 5.00 -0.32
C ILE A 55 19.66 4.93 -1.56
N VAL A 56 19.28 3.70 -1.93
CA VAL A 56 18.34 3.38 -3.01
C VAL A 56 17.18 2.63 -2.41
N LEU A 57 15.99 3.22 -2.49
CA LEU A 57 14.77 2.61 -1.94
C LEU A 57 14.38 1.35 -2.70
N ASP A 58 13.50 0.55 -2.09
CA ASP A 58 12.96 -0.65 -2.73
C ASP A 58 11.75 -0.37 -3.62
N GLY A 59 11.28 0.87 -3.68
CA GLY A 59 10.14 1.23 -4.50
C GLY A 59 9.39 2.45 -4.01
N PHE A 60 8.16 2.57 -4.50
CA PHE A 60 7.26 3.68 -4.24
C PHE A 60 5.85 3.17 -3.93
N ASP A 61 5.13 3.94 -3.13
CA ASP A 61 3.75 3.69 -2.76
C ASP A 61 2.86 4.87 -3.17
N ILE A 62 1.69 4.56 -3.72
CA ILE A 62 0.69 5.53 -4.17
C ILE A 62 -0.42 5.57 -3.12
N ASP A 63 -0.39 6.57 -2.25
CA ASP A 63 -1.37 6.80 -1.17
C ASP A 63 -2.06 8.14 -1.40
N VAL A 64 -2.78 8.28 -2.51
CA VAL A 64 -3.47 9.53 -2.84
C VAL A 64 -4.93 9.48 -2.46
N GLU A 65 -5.40 10.55 -1.83
CA GLU A 65 -6.70 10.62 -1.18
C GLU A 65 -7.55 11.85 -1.60
N ASP A 66 -7.09 12.57 -2.62
CA ASP A 66 -7.68 13.84 -3.08
C ASP A 66 -8.84 13.68 -4.07
N LYS A 67 -9.18 12.42 -4.44
CA LYS A 67 -10.20 12.06 -5.43
C LYS A 67 -9.88 12.54 -6.84
N ASN A 68 -8.60 12.80 -7.12
CA ASN A 68 -8.11 13.14 -8.45
C ASN A 68 -7.33 11.96 -9.05
N THR A 69 -7.88 11.39 -10.12
CA THR A 69 -7.31 10.23 -10.80
C THR A 69 -6.31 10.56 -11.89
N THR A 70 -6.14 11.85 -12.25
CA THR A 70 -5.30 12.28 -13.37
C THR A 70 -3.85 11.86 -13.18
N GLY A 71 -3.24 11.26 -14.22
CA GLY A 71 -1.81 10.98 -14.27
C GLY A 71 -1.34 9.69 -13.57
N TRP A 72 -2.09 9.12 -12.63
CA TRP A 72 -1.59 8.01 -11.80
C TRP A 72 -1.28 6.72 -12.57
N THR A 73 -2.05 6.40 -13.62
CA THR A 73 -1.75 5.24 -14.48
C THR A 73 -0.50 5.47 -15.33
N ALA A 74 -0.29 6.71 -15.83
CA ALA A 74 0.91 7.08 -16.55
C ALA A 74 2.14 7.06 -15.64
N PHE A 75 2.02 7.60 -14.42
CA PHE A 75 3.04 7.50 -13.38
C PHE A 75 3.45 6.05 -13.09
N ALA A 76 2.47 5.17 -12.84
CA ALA A 76 2.74 3.75 -12.57
C ALA A 76 3.42 3.04 -13.75
N SER A 77 2.99 3.35 -14.98
CA SER A 77 3.59 2.80 -16.21
C SER A 77 5.02 3.27 -16.41
N ALA A 78 5.29 4.56 -16.15
CA ALA A 78 6.63 5.13 -16.20
C ALA A 78 7.54 4.50 -15.12
N MET A 79 7.05 4.32 -13.89
CA MET A 79 7.79 3.64 -12.83
C MET A 79 8.16 2.21 -13.21
N ARG A 80 7.24 1.44 -13.81
CA ARG A 80 7.56 0.08 -14.30
C ARG A 80 8.63 0.09 -15.38
N SER A 81 8.58 1.05 -16.29
CA SER A 81 9.62 1.23 -17.31
C SER A 81 10.97 1.54 -16.68
N LEU A 82 11.02 2.44 -15.70
CA LEU A 82 12.24 2.81 -14.97
C LEU A 82 12.79 1.63 -14.14
N TYR A 83 11.94 0.84 -13.49
CA TYR A 83 12.37 -0.35 -12.76
C TYR A 83 13.05 -1.38 -13.66
N SER A 84 12.67 -1.44 -14.94
CA SER A 84 13.27 -2.38 -15.90
C SER A 84 14.69 -1.98 -16.33
N THR A 85 15.12 -0.74 -16.08
CA THR A 85 16.46 -0.27 -16.47
C THR A 85 17.55 -0.71 -15.50
N ASP A 86 17.19 -1.05 -14.26
CA ASP A 86 18.12 -1.54 -13.25
C ASP A 86 17.79 -3.00 -12.88
N THR A 87 18.64 -3.91 -13.33
CA THR A 87 18.52 -5.36 -13.09
C THR A 87 19.23 -5.84 -11.82
N SER A 88 19.88 -4.95 -11.07
CA SER A 88 20.65 -5.31 -9.88
C SER A 88 19.78 -5.67 -8.67
N LYS A 89 18.54 -5.17 -8.63
CA LYS A 89 17.56 -5.47 -7.58
C LYS A 89 16.13 -5.40 -8.11
N THR A 90 15.23 -6.06 -7.39
CA THR A 90 13.79 -5.91 -7.61
C THR A 90 13.26 -4.66 -6.92
N TYR A 91 12.48 -3.88 -7.66
CA TYR A 91 11.74 -2.72 -7.18
C TYR A 91 10.24 -3.04 -7.10
N TYR A 92 9.55 -2.39 -6.18
CA TYR A 92 8.13 -2.62 -5.91
C TYR A 92 7.31 -1.35 -6.13
N LEU A 93 6.09 -1.50 -6.63
CA LEU A 93 5.10 -0.44 -6.64
C LEU A 93 3.90 -0.90 -5.80
N SER A 94 3.35 0.01 -5.00
CA SER A 94 2.13 -0.27 -4.23
C SER A 94 1.10 0.84 -4.35
N ALA A 95 -0.12 0.54 -3.93
CA ALA A 95 -1.21 1.49 -3.83
C ALA A 95 -2.02 1.28 -2.55
N ALA A 96 -2.56 2.38 -2.02
CA ALA A 96 -3.33 2.44 -0.78
C ALA A 96 -4.76 2.95 -0.99
N PRO A 97 -5.61 2.29 -1.80
CA PRO A 97 -6.99 2.74 -1.98
C PRO A 97 -7.80 2.57 -0.68
N GLN A 98 -8.88 3.33 -0.55
CA GLN A 98 -9.87 3.14 0.51
C GLN A 98 -10.79 1.94 0.21
N CYS A 99 -11.55 1.47 1.21
CA CYS A 99 -12.41 0.30 1.03
C CYS A 99 -13.62 0.44 0.09
N PRO A 100 -14.18 1.63 -0.21
CA PRO A 100 -15.23 1.76 -1.21
C PRO A 100 -14.75 1.39 -2.62
N ILE A 101 -15.62 0.77 -3.42
CA ILE A 101 -15.33 0.44 -4.83
C ILE A 101 -16.29 1.22 -5.74
N PRO A 102 -15.78 1.87 -6.82
CA PRO A 102 -14.36 2.08 -7.12
C PRO A 102 -13.71 3.04 -6.11
N ASP A 103 -12.38 2.94 -5.96
CA ASP A 103 -11.63 3.96 -5.26
C ASP A 103 -11.68 5.28 -6.05
N ALA A 104 -11.80 6.40 -5.34
CA ALA A 104 -12.02 7.71 -5.96
C ALA A 104 -10.74 8.38 -6.45
N SER A 105 -9.56 7.95 -5.98
CA SER A 105 -8.27 8.60 -6.24
C SER A 105 -7.34 7.73 -7.08
N ILE A 106 -7.38 6.42 -6.88
CA ILE A 106 -6.46 5.46 -7.50
C ILE A 106 -7.23 4.59 -8.50
N PRO A 107 -7.03 4.79 -9.82
CA PRO A 107 -7.65 3.97 -10.84
C PRO A 107 -7.31 2.49 -10.73
N GLN A 108 -8.26 1.63 -11.12
CA GLN A 108 -8.03 0.18 -11.20
C GLN A 108 -6.82 -0.17 -12.09
N ASP A 109 -6.60 0.55 -13.19
CA ASP A 109 -5.46 0.32 -14.09
C ASP A 109 -4.12 0.74 -13.46
N THR A 110 -4.14 1.66 -12.49
CA THR A 110 -2.95 1.97 -11.68
C THR A 110 -2.65 0.81 -10.71
N MET A 111 -3.67 0.32 -10.01
CA MET A 111 -3.51 -0.81 -9.07
C MET A 111 -3.09 -2.11 -9.77
N ALA A 112 -3.56 -2.32 -11.00
CA ALA A 112 -3.13 -3.39 -11.90
C ALA A 112 -1.61 -3.41 -12.14
N LEU A 113 -0.96 -2.25 -12.06
CA LEU A 113 0.47 -2.09 -12.22
C LEU A 113 1.23 -2.18 -10.89
N CYS A 114 0.57 -2.48 -9.76
CA CYS A 114 1.20 -2.58 -8.45
C CYS A 114 1.51 -4.04 -8.05
N ASP A 115 2.57 -4.23 -7.26
CA ASP A 115 2.90 -5.52 -6.63
C ASP A 115 2.01 -5.77 -5.40
N PHE A 116 1.72 -4.70 -4.66
CA PHE A 116 0.94 -4.72 -3.43
C PHE A 116 -0.18 -3.69 -3.49
N VAL A 117 -1.36 -4.07 -3.01
CA VAL A 117 -2.48 -3.15 -2.84
C VAL A 117 -3.01 -3.32 -1.44
N TRP A 118 -2.85 -2.31 -0.58
CA TRP A 118 -3.29 -2.32 0.81
C TRP A 118 -4.54 -1.48 0.99
N ILE A 119 -5.69 -2.14 0.92
CA ILE A 119 -6.99 -1.48 1.07
C ILE A 119 -7.16 -0.96 2.50
N GLN A 120 -7.48 0.32 2.64
CA GLN A 120 -7.74 0.95 3.92
C GLN A 120 -9.17 0.63 4.39
N PHE A 121 -9.32 -0.34 5.32
CA PHE A 121 -10.62 -0.72 5.90
C PHE A 121 -10.94 0.06 7.18
N TYR A 122 -10.73 1.37 7.11
CA TYR A 122 -11.03 2.34 8.16
C TYR A 122 -11.51 3.66 7.52
N ASP A 123 -12.05 4.55 8.35
CA ASP A 123 -12.63 5.86 7.97
C ASP A 123 -13.75 5.83 6.91
N ASN A 124 -14.32 4.65 6.65
CA ASN A 124 -15.40 4.40 5.71
C ASN A 124 -16.46 3.47 6.33
N PRO A 125 -17.44 3.98 7.09
CA PRO A 125 -18.36 3.18 7.92
C PRO A 125 -19.09 2.04 7.21
N SER A 126 -19.32 2.15 5.89
CA SER A 126 -19.97 1.11 5.09
C SER A 126 -19.12 -0.14 4.87
N CYS A 127 -17.80 -0.03 4.95
CA CYS A 127 -16.86 -1.12 4.70
C CYS A 127 -15.68 -1.18 5.68
N ASN A 128 -15.67 -0.36 6.75
CA ASN A 128 -14.76 -0.49 7.87
C ASN A 128 -14.66 -1.93 8.34
N VAL A 129 -13.48 -2.34 8.81
CA VAL A 129 -13.32 -3.63 9.47
C VAL A 129 -14.33 -3.79 10.60
N GLY A 130 -14.93 -4.97 10.70
CA GLY A 130 -16.00 -5.27 11.65
C GLY A 130 -17.39 -4.78 11.26
N SER A 131 -17.53 -3.97 10.19
CA SER A 131 -18.84 -3.62 9.63
C SER A 131 -19.45 -4.76 8.83
N SER A 132 -20.76 -4.69 8.57
CA SER A 132 -21.46 -5.68 7.75
C SER A 132 -21.00 -5.71 6.28
N GLY A 133 -20.42 -4.62 5.78
CA GLY A 133 -19.89 -4.52 4.41
C GLY A 133 -18.41 -4.87 4.27
N PHE A 134 -17.70 -5.14 5.37
CA PHE A 134 -16.27 -5.43 5.35
C PHE A 134 -15.90 -6.63 4.46
N LEU A 135 -16.47 -7.81 4.75
CA LEU A 135 -16.10 -9.05 4.05
C LEU A 135 -16.51 -9.03 2.57
N SER A 136 -17.65 -8.39 2.24
CA SER A 136 -18.09 -8.24 0.85
C SER A 136 -17.18 -7.28 0.08
N SER A 137 -16.75 -6.17 0.69
CA SER A 137 -15.75 -5.26 0.10
C SER A 137 -14.41 -5.97 -0.10
N PHE A 138 -13.91 -6.70 0.91
CA PHE A 138 -12.64 -7.45 0.80
C PHE A 138 -12.67 -8.48 -0.36
N ALA A 139 -13.75 -9.25 -0.47
CA ALA A 139 -13.94 -10.19 -1.58
C ALA A 139 -14.00 -9.48 -2.95
N ALA A 140 -14.71 -8.36 -3.03
CA ALA A 140 -14.83 -7.57 -4.24
C ALA A 140 -13.48 -7.01 -4.71
N TRP A 141 -12.65 -6.50 -3.80
CA TRP A 141 -11.28 -6.06 -4.09
C TRP A 141 -10.40 -7.19 -4.61
N SER A 142 -10.45 -8.37 -3.98
CA SER A 142 -9.72 -9.54 -4.47
C SER A 142 -10.12 -9.92 -5.89
N ASN A 143 -11.43 -9.95 -6.19
CA ASN A 143 -11.94 -10.21 -7.54
C ASN A 143 -11.46 -9.17 -8.55
N LEU A 144 -11.53 -7.89 -8.19
CA LEU A 144 -11.17 -6.77 -9.06
C LEU A 144 -9.69 -6.83 -9.48
N LEU A 145 -8.78 -7.08 -8.52
CA LEU A 145 -7.34 -7.13 -8.78
C LEU A 145 -6.89 -8.36 -9.58
N ARG A 146 -7.66 -9.46 -9.56
CA ARG A 146 -7.32 -10.69 -10.30
C ARG A 146 -7.50 -10.57 -11.80
N ASN A 147 -8.35 -9.67 -12.26
CA ASN A 147 -8.79 -9.63 -13.65
C ASN A 147 -7.91 -8.78 -14.58
N ASN A 148 -6.79 -8.21 -14.10
CA ASN A 148 -6.26 -7.03 -14.79
C ASN A 148 -4.74 -6.79 -14.74
N SER A 149 -3.83 -7.70 -15.12
CA SER A 149 -2.44 -7.23 -15.34
C SER A 149 -1.59 -8.09 -16.26
N ASN A 150 -0.73 -7.42 -17.03
CA ASN A 150 0.38 -8.02 -17.80
C ASN A 150 1.59 -8.39 -16.91
N ILE A 151 1.58 -7.97 -15.64
CA ILE A 151 2.70 -8.14 -14.69
C ILE A 151 2.40 -9.17 -13.58
N GLY A 152 1.22 -9.80 -13.59
CA GLY A 152 0.77 -10.74 -12.57
C GLY A 152 -0.12 -10.08 -11.51
N THR A 153 -0.95 -10.89 -10.84
CA THR A 153 -1.97 -10.41 -9.91
C THR A 153 -1.37 -9.67 -8.71
N PRO A 154 -1.76 -8.41 -8.44
CA PRO A 154 -1.35 -7.69 -7.24
C PRO A 154 -1.75 -8.45 -5.97
N ARG A 155 -0.86 -8.44 -4.98
CA ARG A 155 -1.15 -9.03 -3.67
C ARG A 155 -2.03 -8.08 -2.87
N LEU A 156 -3.18 -8.58 -2.43
CA LEU A 156 -4.17 -7.83 -1.65
C LEU A 156 -3.82 -7.86 -0.16
N PHE A 157 -3.64 -6.69 0.44
CA PHE A 157 -3.38 -6.54 1.87
C PHE A 157 -4.59 -5.95 2.59
N PHE A 158 -4.82 -6.45 3.80
CA PHE A 158 -5.79 -5.92 4.74
C PHE A 158 -5.19 -4.72 5.47
N GLY A 159 -5.63 -3.50 5.18
CA GLY A 159 -5.24 -2.29 5.90
C GLY A 159 -6.11 -2.04 7.13
N GLY A 160 -5.49 -1.98 8.31
CA GLY A 160 -6.17 -1.68 9.57
C GLY A 160 -5.64 -0.42 10.24
N LEU A 161 -6.50 0.20 11.02
CA LEU A 161 -6.15 1.32 11.89
C LEU A 161 -5.61 0.79 13.22
N ALA A 162 -4.42 1.22 13.62
CA ALA A 162 -3.76 0.76 14.83
C ALA A 162 -3.95 1.72 16.03
N LEU A 163 -4.40 2.94 15.76
CA LEU A 163 -4.71 3.95 16.75
C LEU A 163 -6.21 3.93 17.07
N ASP A 164 -6.57 3.95 18.35
CA ASP A 164 -7.97 4.09 18.80
C ASP A 164 -8.44 5.55 18.66
N SER A 165 -8.37 6.07 17.44
CA SER A 165 -8.86 7.38 17.07
C SER A 165 -9.23 7.34 15.59
N GLY A 166 -10.49 7.62 15.27
CA GLY A 166 -11.02 7.47 13.90
C GLY A 166 -12.06 6.35 13.83
N SER A 167 -12.58 6.10 12.63
CA SER A 167 -13.60 5.08 12.42
C SER A 167 -12.97 3.77 11.98
N GLY A 168 -13.37 2.64 12.57
CA GLY A 168 -12.88 1.32 12.15
C GLY A 168 -11.63 0.82 12.90
N TYR A 169 -11.24 1.46 14.01
CA TYR A 169 -10.38 0.79 14.99
C TYR A 169 -11.12 -0.41 15.60
N ILE A 170 -10.38 -1.50 15.81
CA ILE A 170 -10.83 -2.71 16.51
C ILE A 170 -9.70 -3.22 17.41
N SER A 171 -10.02 -4.03 18.42
CA SER A 171 -9.00 -4.62 19.30
C SER A 171 -8.04 -5.54 18.53
N GLY A 172 -6.84 -5.79 19.07
CA GLY A 172 -5.88 -6.70 18.45
C GLY A 172 -6.42 -8.12 18.25
N GLY A 173 -7.21 -8.62 19.21
CA GLY A 173 -7.91 -9.90 19.09
C GLY A 173 -8.95 -9.90 17.97
N ASP A 174 -9.76 -8.84 17.89
CA ASP A 174 -10.74 -8.69 16.80
C ASP A 174 -10.06 -8.54 15.44
N PHE A 175 -8.88 -7.91 15.38
CA PHE A 175 -8.08 -7.81 14.16
C PHE A 175 -7.68 -9.20 13.66
N VAL A 176 -7.18 -10.08 14.54
CA VAL A 176 -6.88 -11.47 14.20
C VAL A 176 -8.12 -12.21 13.69
N ASN A 177 -9.26 -12.03 14.36
CA ASN A 177 -10.52 -12.67 13.97
C ASN A 177 -11.00 -12.21 12.58
N ASN A 178 -10.97 -10.91 12.30
CA ASN A 178 -11.41 -10.35 11.02
C ASN A 178 -10.46 -10.74 9.86
N VAL A 179 -9.15 -10.75 10.09
CA VAL A 179 -8.17 -11.24 9.08
C VAL A 179 -8.39 -12.73 8.82
N THR A 180 -8.67 -13.52 9.86
CA THR A 180 -8.98 -14.95 9.71
C THR A 180 -10.24 -15.17 8.88
N ALA A 181 -11.30 -14.41 9.15
CA ALA A 181 -12.54 -14.44 8.37
C ALA A 181 -12.30 -14.02 6.91
N ALA A 182 -11.51 -12.97 6.66
CA ALA A 182 -11.16 -12.53 5.31
C ALA A 182 -10.38 -13.60 4.53
N LYS A 183 -9.44 -14.29 5.19
CA LYS A 183 -8.67 -15.40 4.58
C LYS A 183 -9.54 -16.63 4.27
N ALA A 184 -10.64 -16.82 5.00
CA ALA A 184 -11.57 -17.93 4.78
C ALA A 184 -12.54 -17.68 3.61
N LEU A 185 -12.58 -16.48 3.04
CA LEU A 185 -13.41 -16.18 1.88
C LEU A 185 -13.00 -17.04 0.67
N PRO A 186 -13.96 -17.48 -0.15
CA PRO A 186 -13.66 -18.26 -1.34
C PRO A 186 -12.87 -17.42 -2.34
N ASN A 187 -11.94 -18.07 -3.05
CA ASN A 187 -11.17 -17.47 -4.15
C ASN A 187 -10.19 -16.35 -3.76
N LEU A 188 -9.73 -16.29 -2.51
CA LEU A 188 -8.78 -15.29 -2.01
C LEU A 188 -7.30 -15.59 -2.30
N GLY A 189 -7.01 -16.17 -3.47
CA GLY A 189 -5.66 -16.64 -3.84
C GLY A 189 -4.58 -15.55 -3.89
N ASN A 190 -4.95 -14.28 -3.92
CA ASN A 190 -4.03 -13.13 -3.93
C ASN A 190 -3.84 -12.47 -2.56
N PHE A 191 -4.31 -13.06 -1.45
CA PHE A 191 -4.07 -12.50 -0.11
C PHE A 191 -2.56 -12.35 0.17
N GLY A 192 -2.15 -11.12 0.45
CA GLY A 192 -0.76 -10.72 0.63
C GLY A 192 -0.33 -10.62 2.10
N GLY A 193 -1.25 -10.24 2.99
CA GLY A 193 -0.97 -9.99 4.40
C GLY A 193 -1.77 -8.82 4.96
N THR A 194 -1.18 -8.12 5.90
CA THR A 194 -1.80 -7.00 6.62
C THR A 194 -0.94 -5.73 6.50
N MET A 195 -1.59 -4.58 6.46
CA MET A 195 -1.01 -3.23 6.53
C MET A 195 -1.60 -2.54 7.77
N LEU A 196 -0.83 -1.67 8.42
CA LEU A 196 -1.27 -0.91 9.57
C LEU A 196 -0.97 0.57 9.39
N TRP A 197 -1.98 1.41 9.62
CA TRP A 197 -1.82 2.83 9.85
C TRP A 197 -1.80 3.12 11.36
N ASP A 198 -0.67 3.46 11.98
CA ASP A 198 0.69 3.38 11.45
C ASP A 198 1.59 2.51 12.35
N GLY A 199 2.86 2.36 11.98
CA GLY A 199 3.82 1.55 12.76
C GLY A 199 4.09 2.09 14.16
N SER A 200 4.03 3.41 14.36
CA SER A 200 4.29 4.04 15.66
C SER A 200 3.14 3.81 16.63
N ALA A 201 1.90 4.03 16.18
CA ALA A 201 0.68 3.73 16.91
C ALA A 201 0.59 2.23 17.21
N ALA A 202 0.87 1.38 16.22
CA ALA A 202 0.82 -0.07 16.40
C ALA A 202 1.85 -0.60 17.40
N PHE A 203 3.02 0.03 17.51
CA PHE A 203 4.03 -0.33 18.50
C PHE A 203 3.66 0.14 19.90
N ALA A 204 3.08 1.34 20.02
CA ALA A 204 2.69 1.95 21.30
C ALA A 204 1.37 1.40 21.86
N ASN A 205 0.48 0.90 21.01
CA ASN A 205 -0.79 0.30 21.40
C ASN A 205 -0.54 -1.10 21.99
N ILE A 206 -0.47 -1.16 23.32
CA ILE A 206 -0.23 -2.36 24.13
C ILE A 206 -1.48 -2.64 24.96
N ASP A 207 -1.99 -3.87 24.90
CA ASP A 207 -3.16 -4.28 25.68
C ASP A 207 -2.82 -4.78 27.10
N GLY A 208 -3.83 -5.21 27.84
CA GLY A 208 -3.67 -5.75 29.20
C GLY A 208 -2.86 -7.05 29.29
N THR A 209 -2.54 -7.69 28.16
CA THR A 209 -1.68 -8.89 28.07
C THR A 209 -0.23 -8.57 27.75
N ALA A 210 0.13 -7.28 27.68
CA ALA A 210 1.45 -6.77 27.28
C ALA A 210 1.82 -7.09 25.81
N GLN A 211 0.83 -7.36 24.96
CA GLN A 211 1.02 -7.56 23.53
C GLN A 211 0.70 -6.26 22.78
N ASN A 212 1.60 -5.87 21.85
CA ASN A 212 1.38 -4.72 20.99
C ASN A 212 0.61 -5.08 19.69
N TYR A 213 0.03 -4.07 19.06
CA TYR A 213 -0.79 -4.26 17.86
C TYR A 213 0.00 -4.84 16.67
N LEU A 214 1.30 -4.53 16.56
CA LEU A 214 2.19 -5.14 15.55
C LEU A 214 2.29 -6.67 15.70
N GLN A 215 2.35 -7.17 16.94
CA GLN A 215 2.39 -8.61 17.21
C GLN A 215 1.09 -9.29 16.78
N TYR A 216 -0.06 -8.68 17.04
CA TYR A 216 -1.36 -9.17 16.55
C TYR A 216 -1.42 -9.21 15.03
N ALA A 217 -1.06 -8.12 14.34
CA ALA A 217 -1.08 -8.10 12.88
C ALA A 217 -0.12 -9.13 12.26
N LYS A 218 1.06 -9.31 12.88
CA LYS A 218 2.02 -10.33 12.46
C LYS A 218 1.45 -11.75 12.59
N ALA A 219 0.83 -12.06 13.72
CA ALA A 219 0.19 -13.35 13.98
C ALA A 219 -0.96 -13.62 12.99
N ALA A 220 -1.83 -12.63 12.78
CA ALA A 220 -2.95 -12.67 11.84
C ALA A 220 -2.49 -12.99 10.41
N ALA A 221 -1.45 -12.30 9.93
CA ALA A 221 -0.87 -12.54 8.61
C ALA A 221 -0.30 -13.97 8.46
N GLN A 222 0.34 -14.50 9.50
CA GLN A 222 0.94 -15.84 9.49
C GLN A 222 -0.08 -16.98 9.64
N GLY A 223 -1.30 -16.70 10.11
CA GLY A 223 -2.32 -17.72 10.35
C GLY A 223 -2.12 -18.51 11.64
N ASN A 224 -1.22 -18.07 12.52
CA ASN A 224 -1.07 -18.62 13.85
C ASN A 224 -1.92 -17.76 14.78
N GLY A 225 -3.18 -18.16 14.99
CA GLY A 225 -3.96 -17.60 16.10
C GLY A 225 -3.17 -17.81 17.40
N THR A 226 -2.96 -16.75 18.17
CA THR A 226 -2.40 -16.84 19.52
C THR A 226 -3.42 -17.55 20.41
N THR A 227 -3.32 -18.88 20.48
CA THR A 227 -3.98 -19.70 21.51
C THR A 227 -3.35 -19.46 22.87
#